data_AF-A0A804P8Y7-F1
#
_entry.id   AF-A0A804P8Y7-F1
#
_cell.length_a   1.000
_cell.length_b   1.000
_cell.length_c   1.000
_cell.angle_alpha   90.00
_cell.angle_beta   90.00
_cell.angle_gamma   90.00
#
_symmetry.space_group_name_H-M   'P 1'
#
loop_
_entity.id
_entity.type
_entity.pdbx_description
1 polymer ?
#
loop_
_entity_poly.entity_id
_entity_poly.type
_entity_poly.pdbx_seq_one_letter_code
_entity_poly.pdbx_strand_id
1 'polypeptide(L)'
;MFWHGVADRLTGKNKEAWSKGTVVFVANSWVYPHKLYSQERIFFANDTYLPSKMPAALVPYRQDELKILRGDDNPGPYQEHDRVYRYDYYNDLGDPDKGEEHARPILGGSQEHPYPRRCRTGRHPTKKDPNSESRLFLLNLNIYVPRDERFGHLKMSDFLGYSLKTIIEAVLPTLGTFVDDTPKEFDSFEDILGLYELGPEAPNNPLIAEIRKKIPSEFLRSILPNGSHDHPLKMPLPNVIKSDVLKKAPEFKFGWRTDEEFARETLAGVNPVIIKRLTEFPAKSTLDPRQYGDHTSKITEAHIRHNMGGLSVQNALRNKRLFILDHHDHFMPYLDEINELEGNFIYASRTLLFLKDDGTLKPLAIELSLPHPDGQQRGAVSKVYTPAHTGVEGHVWQLAKAYACVNDSAWHQLISHWLNTHAVIEPFVIATNRQLSVVHPVHKLLSPHYRDTLNINALARQTLINAGGVFERTVFPAKYALGMSADVYKSWNFNEQALPADLVKRCGCAGPVKPIWCPTADQGLPLCR
;
A
#
# COMPACT_ATOMS: atom_id res chain seq x y z
N MET A 1 23.02 26.32 0.97
CA MET A 1 22.75 24.88 0.81
C MET A 1 22.75 24.61 -0.69
N PHE A 2 23.61 23.72 -1.16
CA PHE A 2 23.70 23.43 -2.59
C PHE A 2 23.40 21.94 -2.81
N TRP A 3 22.46 21.63 -3.70
CA TRP A 3 22.36 20.30 -4.27
C TRP A 3 23.49 20.15 -5.28
N HIS A 4 24.49 19.32 -4.96
CA HIS A 4 25.58 19.04 -5.90
C HIS A 4 25.15 17.90 -6.83
N GLY A 5 24.50 18.27 -7.94
CA GLY A 5 24.18 17.38 -9.05
C GLY A 5 25.29 17.26 -10.09
N VAL A 6 26.52 17.65 -9.76
CA VAL A 6 27.58 17.80 -10.75
C VAL A 6 28.23 16.45 -11.03
N ALA A 7 28.11 15.98 -12.28
CA ALA A 7 29.08 15.08 -12.87
C ALA A 7 30.35 15.90 -13.14
N ASP A 8 31.19 16.10 -12.12
CA ASP A 8 32.43 16.84 -12.31
C ASP A 8 33.37 16.00 -13.19
N ARG A 9 33.58 16.50 -14.42
CA ARG A 9 34.46 15.89 -15.41
C ARG A 9 35.84 16.53 -15.27
N LEU A 10 36.69 15.94 -14.44
CA LEU A 10 38.09 16.36 -14.38
C LEU A 10 38.82 15.82 -15.61
N THR A 11 39.16 16.72 -16.54
CA THR A 11 40.16 16.46 -17.59
C THR A 11 41.54 16.84 -17.02
N GLY A 12 42.42 15.85 -16.89
CA GLY A 12 43.61 15.98 -16.04
C GLY A 12 44.63 17.01 -16.51
N LYS A 13 45.07 17.90 -15.60
CA LYS A 13 46.33 18.67 -15.68
C LYS A 13 47.49 18.04 -14.86
N ASN A 14 47.37 16.78 -14.43
CA ASN A 14 48.43 16.05 -13.71
C ASN A 14 48.81 14.75 -14.44
N LYS A 15 50.12 14.46 -14.51
CA LYS A 15 50.76 13.45 -15.40
C LYS A 15 50.26 12.00 -15.26
N GLU A 16 49.68 11.59 -14.14
CA GLU A 16 49.15 10.21 -13.97
C GLU A 16 47.75 10.00 -14.54
N ALA A 17 46.94 11.06 -14.71
CA ALA A 17 45.60 10.97 -15.27
C ALA A 17 45.57 10.66 -16.79
N TRP A 18 46.72 10.74 -17.47
CA TRP A 18 46.86 10.58 -18.92
C TRP A 18 46.55 9.16 -19.43
N SER A 19 46.56 8.13 -18.58
CA SER A 19 46.30 6.75 -19.02
C SER A 19 44.81 6.36 -19.09
N LYS A 20 43.92 7.09 -18.39
CA LYS A 20 42.47 6.77 -18.29
C LYS A 20 41.53 7.79 -18.95
N GLY A 21 42.04 8.92 -19.44
CA GLY A 21 41.24 9.93 -20.16
C GLY A 21 40.36 10.78 -19.23
N THR A 22 39.16 10.30 -18.89
CA THR A 22 38.14 11.06 -18.12
C THR A 22 37.81 10.37 -16.81
N VAL A 23 37.84 11.12 -15.69
CA VAL A 23 37.33 10.67 -14.38
C VAL A 23 36.00 11.36 -14.10
N VAL A 24 34.98 10.60 -13.70
CA VAL A 24 33.62 11.08 -13.44
C VAL A 24 33.24 10.82 -12.00
N PHE A 25 32.71 11.82 -11.31
CA PHE A 25 32.14 11.73 -9.96
C PHE A 25 30.64 11.96 -10.04
N VAL A 26 29.83 11.00 -9.55
CA VAL A 26 28.37 11.15 -9.50
C VAL A 26 27.97 11.35 -8.04
N ALA A 27 27.79 12.62 -7.64
CA ALA A 27 27.57 12.98 -6.23
C ALA A 27 26.10 12.85 -5.79
N ASN A 28 25.17 13.51 -6.50
CA ASN A 28 23.72 13.53 -6.23
C ASN A 28 23.37 13.63 -4.74
N SER A 29 23.99 14.58 -4.04
CA SER A 29 23.86 14.70 -2.60
C SER A 29 23.82 16.17 -2.16
N TRP A 30 23.15 16.41 -1.03
CA TRP A 30 23.14 17.72 -0.39
C TRP A 30 24.45 17.97 0.36
N VAL A 31 25.04 19.15 0.15
CA VAL A 31 26.24 19.59 0.90
C VAL A 31 25.88 20.78 1.79
N TYR A 32 26.05 20.59 3.10
CA TYR A 32 25.82 21.56 4.15
C TYR A 32 27.12 22.27 4.54
N PRO A 33 27.05 23.40 5.28
CA PRO A 33 28.24 24.06 5.81
C PRO A 33 29.13 23.09 6.60
N HIS A 34 30.43 23.10 6.34
CA HIS A 34 31.41 22.14 6.91
C HIS A 34 31.32 22.01 8.44
N LYS A 35 31.02 23.09 9.16
CA LYS A 35 30.83 23.10 10.62
C LYS A 35 29.72 22.20 11.16
N LEU A 36 28.83 21.71 10.29
CA LEU A 36 27.75 20.79 10.64
C LEU A 36 28.16 19.32 10.49
N TYR A 37 29.34 19.04 9.94
CA TYR A 37 29.83 17.67 9.79
C TYR A 37 30.93 17.35 10.80
N SER A 38 30.89 16.14 11.35
CA SER A 38 31.99 15.60 12.16
C SER A 38 33.22 15.25 11.32
N GLN A 39 33.04 15.00 10.02
CA GLN A 39 34.09 14.68 9.05
C GLN A 39 33.77 15.32 7.69
N GLU A 40 34.79 15.55 6.86
CA GLU A 40 34.59 16.10 5.52
C GLU A 40 33.75 15.18 4.62
N ARG A 41 32.94 15.77 3.75
CA ARG A 41 32.17 15.02 2.75
C ARG A 41 33.11 14.48 1.69
N ILE A 42 33.10 13.16 1.50
CA ILE A 42 33.87 12.50 0.46
C ILE A 42 32.96 12.02 -0.68
N PHE A 43 33.51 12.00 -1.89
CA PHE A 43 32.87 11.46 -3.08
C PHE A 43 33.86 10.58 -3.83
N PHE A 44 33.43 9.38 -4.21
CA PHE A 44 34.24 8.46 -5.02
C PHE A 44 33.98 8.70 -6.51
N ALA A 45 34.99 8.43 -7.34
CA ALA A 45 34.79 8.32 -8.77
C ALA A 45 33.83 7.15 -9.09
N ASN A 46 33.17 7.20 -10.24
CA ASN A 46 32.16 6.22 -10.65
C ASN A 46 32.73 4.84 -11.04
N ASP A 47 33.99 4.55 -10.70
CA ASP A 47 34.53 3.20 -10.78
C ASP A 47 33.75 2.25 -9.85
N THR A 48 33.76 0.96 -10.18
CA THR A 48 33.08 -0.09 -9.40
C THR A 48 34.11 -1.03 -8.81
N TYR A 49 34.04 -1.27 -7.51
CA TYR A 49 35.00 -2.11 -6.79
C TYR A 49 34.30 -3.12 -5.88
N LEU A 50 34.74 -4.38 -5.94
CA LEU A 50 34.58 -5.29 -4.82
C LEU A 50 35.54 -4.88 -3.68
N PRO A 51 35.22 -5.18 -2.42
CA PRO A 51 36.08 -4.87 -1.29
C PRO A 51 37.54 -5.32 -1.46
N SER A 52 37.75 -6.50 -2.03
CA SER A 52 39.08 -7.11 -2.27
C SER A 52 39.83 -6.53 -3.48
N LYS A 53 39.15 -5.71 -4.30
CA LYS A 53 39.70 -5.14 -5.54
C LYS A 53 39.85 -3.62 -5.49
N MET A 54 39.44 -2.99 -4.38
CA MET A 54 39.59 -1.56 -4.20
C MET A 54 41.07 -1.18 -4.04
N PRO A 55 41.56 -0.10 -4.68
CA PRO A 55 42.90 0.41 -4.45
C PRO A 55 43.16 0.64 -2.96
N ALA A 56 44.31 0.16 -2.45
CA ALA A 56 44.64 0.18 -1.01
C ALA A 56 44.52 1.59 -0.39
N ALA A 57 44.93 2.62 -1.13
CA ALA A 57 44.84 4.02 -0.71
C ALA A 57 43.40 4.51 -0.46
N LEU A 58 42.39 3.90 -1.09
CA LEU A 58 40.97 4.30 -0.95
C LEU A 58 40.23 3.51 0.13
N VAL A 59 40.83 2.43 0.65
CA VAL A 59 40.19 1.54 1.63
C VAL A 59 39.81 2.26 2.93
N PRO A 60 40.66 3.10 3.55
CA PRO A 60 40.31 3.82 4.77
C PRO A 60 39.10 4.75 4.58
N TYR A 61 39.09 5.55 3.51
CA TYR A 61 37.97 6.45 3.19
C TYR A 61 36.64 5.71 3.02
N ARG A 62 36.67 4.54 2.37
CA ARG A 62 35.47 3.70 2.24
C ARG A 62 34.97 3.23 3.60
N GLN A 63 35.88 2.80 4.48
CA GLN A 63 35.52 2.32 5.81
C GLN A 63 34.93 3.44 6.67
N ASP A 64 35.52 4.63 6.60
CA ASP A 64 35.07 5.79 7.37
C ASP A 64 33.71 6.31 6.90
N GLU A 65 33.46 6.41 5.58
CA GLU A 65 32.12 6.75 5.06
C GLU A 65 31.07 5.73 5.52
N LEU A 66 31.38 4.43 5.48
CA LEU A 66 30.44 3.42 5.97
C LEU A 66 30.20 3.52 7.48
N LYS A 67 31.19 3.96 8.29
CA LYS A 67 30.97 4.22 9.72
C LYS A 67 30.03 5.42 9.92
N ILE A 68 30.21 6.50 9.16
CA ILE A 68 29.32 7.68 9.20
C ILE A 68 27.89 7.28 8.85
N LEU A 69 27.69 6.54 7.76
CA LEU A 69 26.36 6.10 7.32
C LEU A 69 25.69 5.17 8.33
N ARG A 70 26.47 4.37 9.07
CA ARG A 70 25.93 3.55 10.15
C ARG A 70 25.56 4.34 11.40
N GLY A 71 26.33 5.37 11.73
CA GLY A 71 26.16 6.19 12.93
C GLY A 71 26.10 5.36 14.21
N ASP A 72 26.94 4.33 14.32
CA ASP A 72 26.94 3.42 15.48
C ASP A 72 27.37 4.17 16.77
N ASP A 73 28.13 5.26 16.62
CA ASP A 73 28.54 6.22 17.66
C ASP A 73 27.58 7.41 17.82
N ASN A 74 26.54 7.52 16.97
CA ASN A 74 25.53 8.57 17.02
C ASN A 74 24.14 7.99 17.35
N PRO A 75 23.73 7.98 18.63
CA PRO A 75 22.42 7.44 19.03
C PRO A 75 21.24 8.33 18.65
N GLY A 76 21.46 9.54 18.12
CA GLY A 76 20.43 10.55 17.86
C GLY A 76 20.21 11.51 19.05
N PRO A 77 19.26 12.47 18.95
CA PRO A 77 18.33 12.68 17.84
C PRO A 77 19.04 13.16 16.57
N TYR A 78 18.53 12.72 15.41
CA TYR A 78 19.11 13.09 14.12
C TYR A 78 18.63 14.46 13.64
N GLN A 79 19.54 15.19 13.02
CA GLN A 79 19.31 16.50 12.43
C GLN A 79 19.05 16.38 10.92
N GLU A 80 18.52 17.46 10.32
CA GLU A 80 18.17 17.46 8.89
C GLU A 80 19.33 17.08 7.97
N HIS A 81 20.56 17.48 8.30
CA HIS A 81 21.76 17.24 7.48
C HIS A 81 22.39 15.85 7.68
N ASP A 82 21.90 15.07 8.65
CA ASP A 82 22.46 13.76 8.95
C ASP A 82 22.18 12.76 7.82
N ARG A 83 23.12 11.82 7.66
CA ARG A 83 23.06 10.73 6.66
C ARG A 83 23.09 9.36 7.34
N VAL A 84 22.54 9.28 8.55
CA VAL A 84 22.62 8.09 9.40
C VAL A 84 21.45 7.17 9.11
N TYR A 85 21.76 5.95 8.65
CA TYR A 85 20.80 4.87 8.37
C TYR A 85 20.79 3.91 9.55
N ARG A 86 19.72 3.92 10.36
CA ARG A 86 19.54 2.97 11.47
C ARG A 86 18.14 2.37 11.45
N TYR A 87 18.04 1.18 12.05
CA TYR A 87 16.77 0.49 12.25
C TYR A 87 16.12 0.92 13.54
N ASP A 88 14.79 0.92 13.55
CA ASP A 88 13.98 1.00 14.76
C ASP A 88 12.62 0.29 14.52
N TYR A 89 11.87 0.06 15.59
CA TYR A 89 10.54 -0.56 15.55
C TYR A 89 9.49 0.43 15.08
N TYR A 90 8.31 -0.04 14.68
CA TYR A 90 7.15 0.84 14.47
C TYR A 90 6.53 1.16 15.84
N ASN A 91 7.22 1.98 16.61
CA ASN A 91 6.79 2.54 17.90
C ASN A 91 6.44 4.03 17.79
N ASP A 92 6.36 4.57 16.57
CA ASP A 92 6.08 5.99 16.28
C ASP A 92 4.69 6.21 15.67
N LEU A 93 3.81 5.20 15.70
CA LEU A 93 2.45 5.27 15.13
C LEU A 93 1.41 5.76 16.14
N GLY A 94 1.56 5.40 17.41
CA GLY A 94 0.68 5.82 18.51
C GLY A 94 1.01 7.22 19.05
N ASP A 95 0.07 7.80 19.79
CA ASP A 95 0.24 9.06 20.54
C ASP A 95 -0.39 8.92 21.93
N PRO A 96 0.13 8.02 22.80
CA PRO A 96 -0.44 7.71 24.12
C PRO A 96 -0.55 8.95 25.01
N ASP A 97 0.31 9.95 24.82
CA ASP A 97 0.24 11.23 25.54
C ASP A 97 -1.13 11.92 25.37
N LYS A 98 -1.80 11.75 24.22
CA LYS A 98 -3.15 12.28 23.97
C LYS A 98 -4.27 11.48 24.64
N GLY A 99 -4.08 10.18 24.86
CA GLY A 99 -5.11 9.30 25.44
C GLY A 99 -4.89 7.83 25.06
N GLU A 100 -5.59 6.93 25.74
CA GLU A 100 -5.51 5.48 25.52
C GLU A 100 -6.03 5.10 24.12
N GLU A 101 -7.04 5.83 23.62
CA GLU A 101 -7.60 5.68 22.27
C GLU A 101 -6.59 5.98 21.15
N HIS A 102 -5.52 6.71 21.46
CA HIS A 102 -4.43 7.03 20.55
C HIS A 102 -3.19 6.15 20.77
N ALA A 103 -3.16 5.29 21.79
CA ALA A 103 -2.10 4.31 21.98
C ALA A 103 -2.19 3.20 20.92
N ARG A 104 -1.04 2.72 20.43
CA ARG A 104 -0.96 1.61 19.47
C ARG A 104 0.12 0.62 19.90
N PRO A 105 -0.04 -0.68 19.63
CA PRO A 105 1.00 -1.65 19.91
C PRO A 105 2.26 -1.34 19.10
N ILE A 106 3.42 -1.61 19.70
CA ILE A 106 4.71 -1.51 19.00
C ILE A 106 4.83 -2.71 18.07
N LEU A 107 5.11 -2.45 16.79
CA LEU A 107 5.32 -3.52 15.81
C LEU A 107 6.80 -3.75 15.53
N GLY A 108 7.21 -5.01 15.69
CA GLY A 108 8.58 -5.48 15.59
C GLY A 108 9.25 -5.63 16.97
N GLY A 109 10.15 -6.62 17.08
CA GLY A 109 10.91 -6.87 18.31
C GLY A 109 10.26 -7.86 19.28
N SER A 110 9.03 -8.31 19.00
CA SER A 110 8.35 -9.38 19.73
C SER A 110 7.89 -10.50 18.79
N GLN A 111 7.60 -11.68 19.36
CA GLN A 111 6.96 -12.77 18.63
C GLN A 111 5.45 -12.54 18.41
N GLU A 112 4.84 -11.74 19.28
CA GLU A 112 3.41 -11.41 19.22
C GLU A 112 3.12 -10.48 18.04
N HIS A 113 3.96 -9.47 17.82
CA HIS A 113 3.84 -8.50 16.73
C HIS A 113 5.16 -8.42 15.94
N PRO A 114 5.55 -9.47 15.20
CA PRO A 114 6.73 -9.40 14.36
C PRO A 114 6.46 -8.43 13.21
N TYR A 115 7.47 -7.65 12.83
CA TYR A 115 7.32 -6.67 11.76
C TYR A 115 8.67 -6.30 11.15
N PRO A 116 8.72 -5.88 9.86
CA PRO A 116 9.87 -5.20 9.28
C PRO A 116 10.32 -4.02 10.15
N ARG A 117 11.62 -3.68 10.08
CA ARG A 117 12.15 -2.48 10.74
C ARG A 117 11.98 -1.27 9.83
N ARG A 118 11.79 -0.11 10.44
CA ARG A 118 11.76 1.20 9.76
C ARG A 118 13.06 1.97 9.98
N CYS A 119 13.22 3.08 9.28
CA CYS A 119 14.31 4.02 9.50
C CYS A 119 14.11 4.75 10.85
N ARG A 120 15.13 4.64 11.71
CA ARG A 120 15.20 5.31 13.01
C ARG A 120 15.19 6.81 12.83
N THR A 121 14.41 7.49 13.66
CA THR A 121 14.31 8.96 13.69
C THR A 121 14.91 9.55 14.95
N GLY A 122 14.92 8.79 16.06
CA GLY A 122 15.63 9.16 17.29
C GLY A 122 14.98 10.32 18.06
N ARG A 123 13.69 10.61 17.85
CA ARG A 123 12.95 11.54 18.71
C ARG A 123 12.84 10.94 20.10
N HIS A 124 12.61 11.81 21.07
CA HIS A 124 12.46 11.41 22.47
C HIS A 124 11.22 10.50 22.65
N PRO A 125 11.20 9.62 23.65
CA PRO A 125 10.00 8.85 23.99
C PRO A 125 8.82 9.73 24.42
N THR A 126 7.61 9.21 24.33
CA THR A 126 6.41 9.85 24.91
C THR A 126 6.51 9.90 26.44
N LYS A 127 5.73 10.77 27.08
CA LYS A 127 5.74 10.91 28.54
C LYS A 127 5.04 9.74 29.23
N LYS A 128 3.96 9.22 28.65
CA LYS A 128 3.14 8.15 29.23
C LYS A 128 3.65 6.75 28.92
N ASP A 129 4.30 6.53 27.77
CA ASP A 129 4.91 5.25 27.40
C ASP A 129 6.36 5.46 26.91
N PRO A 130 7.38 5.07 27.71
CA PRO A 130 8.78 5.24 27.33
C PRO A 130 9.21 4.35 26.16
N ASN A 131 8.40 3.37 25.75
CA ASN A 131 8.69 2.53 24.59
C ASN A 131 8.13 3.12 23.28
N SER A 132 7.18 4.05 23.36
CA SER A 132 6.63 4.78 22.22
C SER A 132 7.45 6.03 21.91
N GLU A 133 7.80 6.25 20.64
CA GLU A 133 8.51 7.45 20.18
C GLU A 133 7.52 8.61 20.04
N SER A 134 7.91 9.80 20.52
CA SER A 134 7.09 11.02 20.39
C SER A 134 6.74 11.36 18.95
N ARG A 135 5.56 11.97 18.78
CA ARG A 135 5.01 12.38 17.51
C ARG A 135 5.42 13.81 17.15
N LEU A 136 5.60 14.08 15.87
CA LEU A 136 5.63 15.47 15.39
C LEU A 136 4.20 16.03 15.37
N PHE A 137 4.08 17.35 15.48
CA PHE A 137 2.84 18.04 15.16
C PHE A 137 2.31 17.58 13.80
N LEU A 138 1.00 17.33 13.66
CA LEU A 138 0.43 16.58 12.54
C LEU A 138 0.79 17.17 11.16
N LEU A 139 0.83 18.50 11.03
CA LEU A 139 1.16 19.19 9.78
C LEU A 139 2.68 19.38 9.57
N ASN A 140 3.50 19.00 10.56
CA ASN A 140 4.94 19.02 10.43
C ASN A 140 5.40 17.74 9.72
N LEU A 141 5.58 17.85 8.40
CA LEU A 141 6.08 16.77 7.54
C LEU A 141 7.60 16.58 7.62
N ASN A 142 8.28 17.26 8.56
CA ASN A 142 9.72 17.15 8.72
C ASN A 142 10.17 15.94 9.55
N ILE A 143 9.57 14.79 9.31
CA ILE A 143 10.07 13.53 9.86
C ILE A 143 11.48 13.26 9.30
N TYR A 144 12.37 12.78 10.16
CA TYR A 144 13.74 12.50 9.75
C TYR A 144 13.78 11.31 8.78
N VAL A 145 14.56 11.49 7.73
CA VAL A 145 15.17 10.45 6.92
C VAL A 145 16.59 10.92 6.59
N PRO A 146 17.54 10.01 6.30
CA PRO A 146 18.86 10.40 5.84
C PRO A 146 18.77 11.43 4.72
N ARG A 147 19.58 12.48 4.78
CA ARG A 147 19.33 13.70 4.00
C ARG A 147 19.18 13.47 2.49
N ASP A 148 19.95 12.54 1.94
CA ASP A 148 19.95 12.25 0.50
C ASP A 148 18.70 11.46 0.04
N GLU A 149 17.91 10.92 0.99
CA GLU A 149 16.68 10.17 0.72
C GLU A 149 15.43 11.06 0.70
N ARG A 150 15.55 12.31 1.17
CA ARG A 150 14.44 13.27 1.14
C ARG A 150 14.09 13.66 -0.28
N PHE A 151 12.79 13.73 -0.57
CA PHE A 151 12.28 14.21 -1.85
C PHE A 151 12.88 15.55 -2.26
N GLY A 152 13.10 15.71 -3.56
CA GLY A 152 13.21 17.02 -4.16
C GLY A 152 11.87 17.77 -4.11
N HIS A 153 11.92 19.09 -4.36
CA HIS A 153 10.75 19.97 -4.23
C HIS A 153 9.54 19.56 -5.09
N LEU A 154 9.76 19.11 -6.34
CA LEU A 154 8.68 18.66 -7.23
C LEU A 154 7.93 17.45 -6.69
N LYS A 155 8.67 16.43 -6.23
CA LYS A 155 8.09 15.20 -5.69
C LYS A 155 7.33 15.42 -4.38
N MET A 156 7.80 16.36 -3.56
CA MET A 156 7.07 16.80 -2.36
C MET A 156 5.75 17.50 -2.74
N SER A 157 5.76 18.34 -3.78
CA SER A 157 4.53 18.96 -4.30
C SER A 157 3.51 17.93 -4.78
N ASP A 158 3.95 16.90 -5.52
CA ASP A 158 3.08 15.80 -5.96
C ASP A 158 2.47 15.05 -4.76
N PHE A 159 3.29 14.69 -3.77
CA PHE A 159 2.83 14.02 -2.56
C PHE A 159 1.78 14.83 -1.80
N LEU A 160 2.01 16.14 -1.68
CA LEU A 160 1.09 17.09 -1.04
C LEU A 160 -0.23 17.19 -1.81
N GLY A 161 -0.18 17.24 -3.14
CA GLY A 161 -1.36 17.20 -4.01
C GLY A 161 -2.16 15.91 -3.86
N TYR A 162 -1.49 14.75 -3.82
CA TYR A 162 -2.16 13.47 -3.57
C TYR A 162 -2.71 13.36 -2.14
N SER A 163 -2.01 13.88 -1.14
CA SER A 163 -2.49 13.89 0.26
C SER A 163 -3.74 14.75 0.42
N LEU A 164 -3.81 15.90 -0.28
CA LEU A 164 -5.02 16.71 -0.35
C LEU A 164 -6.19 15.91 -0.95
N LYS A 165 -5.94 15.16 -2.03
CA LYS A 165 -6.94 14.28 -2.64
C LYS A 165 -7.48 13.25 -1.64
N THR A 166 -6.60 12.56 -0.91
CA THR A 166 -7.03 11.54 0.09
C THR A 166 -7.75 12.17 1.28
N ILE A 167 -7.41 13.40 1.68
CA ILE A 167 -8.14 14.14 2.71
C ILE A 167 -9.53 14.57 2.21
N ILE A 168 -9.67 15.01 0.96
CA ILE A 168 -10.98 15.29 0.37
C ILE A 168 -11.85 14.01 0.42
N GLU A 169 -11.30 12.87 0.00
CA GLU A 169 -11.96 11.56 0.07
C GLU A 169 -12.34 11.19 1.52
N ALA A 170 -11.49 11.49 2.51
CA ALA A 170 -11.74 11.21 3.93
C ALA A 170 -12.72 12.18 4.61
N VAL A 171 -12.81 13.42 4.12
CA VAL A 171 -13.67 14.49 4.70
C VAL A 171 -15.05 14.49 4.03
N LEU A 172 -15.18 13.99 2.79
CA LEU A 172 -16.44 13.86 2.05
C LEU A 172 -17.60 13.31 2.90
N PRO A 173 -17.44 12.20 3.65
CA PRO A 173 -18.50 11.65 4.50
C PRO A 173 -18.88 12.51 5.72
N THR A 174 -18.09 13.54 6.04
CA THR A 174 -18.23 14.36 7.27
C THR A 174 -18.80 15.76 7.02
N LEU A 175 -19.11 16.10 5.76
CA LEU A 175 -19.61 17.41 5.37
C LEU A 175 -21.14 17.44 5.43
N GLY A 176 -21.67 18.38 6.20
CA GLY A 176 -23.10 18.56 6.39
C GLY A 176 -23.68 19.54 5.37
N THR A 177 -24.77 19.10 4.74
CA THR A 177 -25.94 19.85 4.27
C THR A 177 -25.78 20.92 3.18
N PHE A 178 -26.52 20.73 2.08
CA PHE A 178 -27.49 21.71 1.59
C PHE A 178 -28.75 20.97 1.10
N VAL A 179 -29.86 21.15 1.82
CA VAL A 179 -31.25 20.74 1.49
C VAL A 179 -31.38 19.31 0.93
N ASP A 180 -31.39 18.32 1.81
CA ASP A 180 -31.64 16.93 1.45
C ASP A 180 -32.21 16.14 2.64
N ASP A 181 -33.00 15.09 2.36
CA ASP A 181 -33.70 14.22 3.33
C ASP A 181 -32.74 13.27 4.07
N THR A 182 -31.47 13.15 3.64
CA THR A 182 -30.40 12.31 4.22
C THR A 182 -29.10 13.09 4.47
N PRO A 183 -29.06 13.99 5.48
CA PRO A 183 -27.88 14.81 5.74
C PRO A 183 -26.63 13.96 6.04
N LYS A 184 -25.57 14.17 5.23
CA LYS A 184 -24.19 13.59 5.30
C LYS A 184 -23.92 12.36 4.40
N GLU A 185 -24.84 11.98 3.52
CA GLU A 185 -24.64 10.84 2.60
C GLU A 185 -24.62 11.29 1.12
N PHE A 186 -24.30 10.37 0.21
CA PHE A 186 -24.53 10.57 -1.22
C PHE A 186 -25.89 9.97 -1.58
N ASP A 187 -26.76 10.74 -2.21
CA ASP A 187 -28.13 10.31 -2.51
C ASP A 187 -28.20 9.57 -3.86
N SER A 188 -27.20 9.77 -4.72
CA SER A 188 -27.11 9.17 -6.05
C SER A 188 -25.68 8.90 -6.49
N PHE A 189 -25.52 8.03 -7.51
CA PHE A 189 -24.21 7.89 -8.17
C PHE A 189 -23.81 9.14 -8.93
N GLU A 190 -24.77 9.96 -9.36
CA GLU A 190 -24.54 11.24 -9.99
C GLU A 190 -23.80 12.22 -9.07
N ASP A 191 -24.08 12.20 -7.76
CA ASP A 191 -23.36 13.02 -6.77
C ASP A 191 -21.88 12.64 -6.70
N ILE A 192 -21.60 11.33 -6.73
CA ILE A 192 -20.23 10.79 -6.75
C ILE A 192 -19.53 11.17 -8.06
N LEU A 193 -20.22 11.04 -9.20
CA LEU A 193 -19.67 11.42 -10.52
C LEU A 193 -19.41 12.93 -10.61
N GLY A 194 -20.19 13.74 -9.90
CA GLY A 194 -20.03 15.19 -9.79
C GLY A 194 -18.78 15.67 -9.05
N LEU A 195 -18.02 14.76 -8.42
CA LEU A 195 -16.72 15.07 -7.80
C LEU A 195 -15.59 15.23 -8.82
N TYR A 196 -15.74 14.62 -10.00
CA TYR A 196 -14.70 14.56 -11.03
C TYR A 196 -14.88 15.64 -12.10
N GLU A 197 -13.78 16.00 -12.77
CA GLU A 197 -13.81 16.94 -13.91
C GLU A 197 -14.69 16.42 -15.06
N LEU A 198 -15.92 16.94 -15.19
CA LEU A 198 -16.79 16.76 -16.36
C LEU A 198 -16.58 17.83 -17.44
N GLY A 199 -15.38 18.43 -17.50
CA GLY A 199 -15.05 19.51 -18.43
C GLY A 199 -15.29 20.93 -17.88
N PRO A 200 -14.99 21.96 -18.70
CA PRO A 200 -14.92 23.36 -18.28
C PRO A 200 -16.27 23.99 -17.87
N GLU A 201 -17.41 23.35 -18.15
CA GLU A 201 -18.75 23.89 -17.88
C GLU A 201 -19.40 23.39 -16.59
N ALA A 202 -18.74 22.51 -15.80
CA ALA A 202 -19.33 22.03 -14.56
C ALA A 202 -19.32 23.14 -13.48
N PRO A 203 -20.49 23.61 -12.99
CA PRO A 203 -20.58 24.63 -11.94
C PRO A 203 -19.90 24.12 -10.66
N ASN A 204 -19.31 25.03 -9.88
CA ASN A 204 -18.74 24.72 -8.57
C ASN A 204 -19.77 23.93 -7.75
N ASN A 205 -19.55 22.62 -7.62
CA ASN A 205 -20.42 21.75 -6.83
C ASN A 205 -20.48 22.30 -5.38
N PRO A 206 -21.67 22.58 -4.83
CA PRO A 206 -21.83 23.10 -3.46
C PRO A 206 -21.10 22.26 -2.41
N LEU A 207 -21.04 20.94 -2.60
CA LEU A 207 -20.29 20.03 -1.74
C LEU A 207 -18.80 20.36 -1.74
N ILE A 208 -18.19 20.56 -2.92
CA ILE A 208 -16.79 20.97 -3.11
C ILE A 208 -16.51 22.33 -2.43
N ALA A 209 -17.48 23.25 -2.43
CA ALA A 209 -17.35 24.52 -1.74
C ALA A 209 -17.36 24.39 -0.21
N GLU A 210 -18.13 23.45 0.36
CA GLU A 210 -18.10 23.15 1.80
C GLU A 210 -16.81 22.40 2.20
N ILE A 211 -16.28 21.51 1.36
CA ILE A 211 -15.00 20.83 1.62
C ILE A 211 -13.88 21.86 1.79
N ARG A 212 -13.86 22.90 0.93
CA ARG A 212 -12.89 24.02 1.04
C ARG A 212 -12.89 24.67 2.41
N LYS A 213 -14.06 24.80 3.06
CA LYS A 213 -14.19 25.47 4.35
C LYS A 213 -13.65 24.62 5.51
N LYS A 214 -13.69 23.29 5.40
CA LYS A 214 -13.23 22.37 6.45
C LYS A 214 -11.75 22.00 6.34
N ILE A 215 -11.11 22.24 5.21
CA ILE A 215 -9.66 22.02 5.07
C ILE A 215 -8.92 23.21 5.74
N PRO A 216 -7.97 22.97 6.65
CA PRO A 216 -7.20 24.04 7.28
C PRO A 216 -6.54 24.95 6.24
N SER A 217 -6.76 26.26 6.36
CA SER A 217 -6.22 27.24 5.39
C SER A 217 -4.69 27.20 5.28
N GLU A 218 -4.01 26.82 6.35
CA GLU A 218 -2.55 26.63 6.41
C GLU A 218 -2.08 25.40 5.62
N PHE A 219 -2.90 24.34 5.57
CA PHE A 219 -2.66 23.14 4.76
C PHE A 219 -2.93 23.44 3.28
N LEU A 220 -4.00 24.17 2.95
CA LEU A 220 -4.21 24.66 1.58
C LEU A 220 -3.03 25.53 1.10
N ARG A 221 -2.52 26.41 1.95
CA ARG A 221 -1.33 27.24 1.66
C ARG A 221 -0.04 26.44 1.52
N SER A 222 0.10 25.29 2.17
CA SER A 222 1.29 24.44 2.03
C SER A 222 1.28 23.57 0.77
N ILE A 223 0.11 23.38 0.16
CA ILE A 223 -0.09 22.56 -1.05
C ILE A 223 -0.23 23.42 -2.32
N LEU A 224 -0.74 24.64 -2.21
CA LEU A 224 -0.91 25.54 -3.35
C LEU A 224 0.40 26.27 -3.68
N PRO A 225 0.89 26.21 -4.93
CA PRO A 225 1.96 27.10 -5.37
C PRO A 225 1.55 28.56 -5.15
N ASN A 226 2.51 29.41 -4.76
CA ASN A 226 2.29 30.86 -4.67
C ASN A 226 1.74 31.38 -6.01
N GLY A 227 0.44 31.73 -6.06
CA GLY A 227 -0.21 32.36 -7.21
C GLY A 227 -1.23 31.51 -8.01
N SER A 228 -1.51 30.25 -7.65
CA SER A 228 -2.56 29.48 -8.34
C SER A 228 -3.94 29.72 -7.72
N HIS A 229 -4.77 30.53 -8.39
CA HIS A 229 -6.11 30.91 -7.91
C HIS A 229 -7.29 30.14 -8.52
N ASP A 230 -7.09 29.27 -9.51
CA ASP A 230 -8.23 28.63 -10.20
C ASP A 230 -8.26 27.10 -10.02
N HIS A 231 -9.18 26.68 -9.14
CA HIS A 231 -9.78 25.34 -8.96
C HIS A 231 -8.92 24.13 -8.48
N PRO A 232 -8.24 24.23 -7.32
CA PRO A 232 -7.40 23.16 -6.75
C PRO A 232 -8.11 21.92 -6.18
N LEU A 233 -9.42 21.76 -6.39
CA LEU A 233 -10.20 20.62 -5.82
C LEU A 233 -10.94 19.78 -6.85
N LYS A 234 -10.88 20.10 -8.15
CA LYS A 234 -11.51 19.22 -9.13
C LYS A 234 -10.64 17.97 -9.29
N MET A 235 -11.22 16.79 -9.06
CA MET A 235 -10.48 15.52 -9.16
C MET A 235 -10.42 15.07 -10.63
N PRO A 236 -9.28 14.56 -11.11
CA PRO A 236 -9.21 14.03 -12.47
C PRO A 236 -10.14 12.83 -12.62
N LEU A 237 -10.79 12.72 -13.78
CA LEU A 237 -11.71 11.62 -14.09
C LEU A 237 -10.99 10.26 -14.02
N PRO A 238 -11.43 9.31 -13.17
CA PRO A 238 -10.80 8.00 -13.04
C PRO A 238 -10.85 7.20 -14.34
N ASN A 239 -9.77 6.50 -14.66
CA ASN A 239 -9.65 5.72 -15.90
C ASN A 239 -10.77 4.68 -16.06
N VAL A 240 -11.22 4.06 -14.96
CA VAL A 240 -12.27 3.03 -14.96
C VAL A 240 -13.64 3.55 -15.44
N ILE A 241 -13.93 4.85 -15.27
CA ILE A 241 -15.17 5.47 -15.78
C ILE A 241 -14.93 6.42 -16.95
N LYS A 242 -13.67 6.64 -17.34
CA LYS A 242 -13.28 7.66 -18.32
C LYS A 242 -13.88 7.37 -19.69
N SER A 243 -13.83 6.14 -20.18
CA SER A 243 -14.45 5.76 -21.45
C SER A 243 -15.95 6.00 -21.43
N ASP A 244 -16.59 5.65 -20.33
CA ASP A 244 -18.04 5.56 -20.20
C ASP A 244 -18.65 6.96 -20.16
N VAL A 245 -18.01 7.84 -19.38
CA VAL A 245 -18.36 9.25 -19.29
C VAL A 245 -18.06 10.00 -20.59
N LEU A 246 -16.90 9.76 -21.23
CA LEU A 246 -16.52 10.48 -22.46
C LEU A 246 -17.32 10.03 -23.69
N LYS A 247 -17.69 8.75 -23.79
CA LYS A 247 -18.45 8.23 -24.93
C LYS A 247 -19.95 8.58 -24.86
N LYS A 248 -20.44 9.11 -23.73
CA LYS A 248 -21.86 9.44 -23.48
C LYS A 248 -22.82 8.28 -23.82
N ALA A 249 -22.34 7.05 -23.78
CA ALA A 249 -23.12 5.87 -24.08
C ALA A 249 -23.82 5.42 -22.79
N PRO A 250 -25.14 5.63 -22.65
CA PRO A 250 -25.85 5.40 -21.38
C PRO A 250 -25.68 3.98 -20.85
N GLU A 251 -25.53 3.01 -21.74
CA GLU A 251 -25.32 1.59 -21.44
C GLU A 251 -23.96 1.29 -20.78
N PHE A 252 -22.96 2.18 -20.92
CA PHE A 252 -21.63 1.99 -20.35
C PHE A 252 -21.38 2.82 -19.10
N LYS A 253 -22.22 3.82 -18.75
CA LYS A 253 -22.04 4.74 -17.60
C LYS A 253 -21.69 4.03 -16.27
N PHE A 254 -22.08 2.76 -16.15
CA PHE A 254 -21.90 1.92 -14.96
C PHE A 254 -21.14 0.62 -15.25
N GLY A 255 -20.16 0.63 -16.17
CA GLY A 255 -19.38 -0.56 -16.53
C GLY A 255 -18.73 -1.26 -15.34
N TRP A 256 -18.30 -0.49 -14.33
CA TRP A 256 -17.77 -0.99 -13.06
C TRP A 256 -18.75 -1.87 -12.25
N ARG A 257 -20.06 -1.79 -12.52
CA ARG A 257 -21.10 -2.60 -11.85
C ARG A 257 -21.30 -3.98 -12.47
N THR A 258 -20.69 -4.25 -13.62
CA THR A 258 -20.83 -5.53 -14.31
C THR A 258 -20.16 -6.66 -13.54
N ASP A 259 -20.59 -7.90 -13.78
CA ASP A 259 -19.93 -9.08 -13.19
C ASP A 259 -18.62 -9.39 -13.90
N GLU A 260 -18.55 -9.05 -15.19
CA GLU A 260 -17.36 -9.11 -16.02
C GLU A 260 -16.25 -8.23 -15.46
N GLU A 261 -16.52 -6.95 -15.16
CA GLU A 261 -15.50 -6.03 -14.64
C GLU A 261 -15.07 -6.42 -13.22
N PHE A 262 -16.03 -6.76 -12.35
CA PHE A 262 -15.73 -7.27 -11.01
C PHE A 262 -14.79 -8.48 -11.04
N ALA A 263 -15.03 -9.46 -11.92
CA ALA A 263 -14.16 -10.61 -12.05
C ALA A 263 -12.83 -10.28 -12.75
N ARG A 264 -12.83 -9.39 -13.75
CA ARG A 264 -11.62 -8.97 -14.47
C ARG A 264 -10.63 -8.25 -13.56
N GLU A 265 -11.10 -7.41 -12.65
CA GLU A 265 -10.25 -6.66 -11.72
C GLU A 265 -9.46 -7.58 -10.77
N THR A 266 -9.94 -8.78 -10.49
CA THR A 266 -9.19 -9.78 -9.70
C THR A 266 -7.90 -10.27 -10.37
N LEU A 267 -7.74 -10.02 -11.68
CA LEU A 267 -6.56 -10.39 -12.49
C LEU A 267 -5.80 -9.18 -13.04
N ALA A 268 -6.51 -8.07 -13.25
CA ALA A 268 -5.99 -6.90 -13.96
C ALA A 268 -6.55 -5.57 -13.42
N GLY A 269 -6.98 -5.57 -12.16
CA GLY A 269 -7.37 -4.38 -11.41
C GLY A 269 -6.25 -3.93 -10.48
N VAL A 270 -6.61 -3.29 -9.36
CA VAL A 270 -5.65 -2.74 -8.40
C VAL A 270 -4.98 -3.80 -7.53
N ASN A 271 -5.66 -4.95 -7.29
CA ASN A 271 -5.15 -6.03 -6.44
C ASN A 271 -5.12 -7.41 -7.13
N PRO A 272 -4.36 -7.58 -8.22
CA PRO A 272 -4.38 -8.78 -9.06
C PRO A 272 -3.57 -9.97 -8.49
N VAL A 273 -3.26 -9.96 -7.19
CA VAL A 273 -2.29 -10.87 -6.56
C VAL A 273 -2.90 -11.82 -5.53
N ILE A 274 -4.21 -11.76 -5.29
CA ILE A 274 -4.87 -12.53 -4.22
C ILE A 274 -5.63 -13.75 -4.74
N ILE A 275 -6.16 -13.70 -5.96
CA ILE A 275 -6.92 -14.82 -6.55
C ILE A 275 -6.10 -16.12 -6.52
N LYS A 276 -6.77 -17.22 -6.13
CA LYS A 276 -6.20 -18.57 -6.07
C LYS A 276 -7.04 -19.55 -6.86
N ARG A 277 -6.42 -20.61 -7.35
CA ARG A 277 -7.15 -21.75 -7.92
C ARG A 277 -7.82 -22.53 -6.78
N LEU A 278 -9.10 -22.85 -6.95
CA LEU A 278 -9.79 -23.71 -6.01
C LEU A 278 -9.40 -25.18 -6.26
N THR A 279 -8.96 -25.87 -5.22
CA THR A 279 -8.50 -27.27 -5.29
C THR A 279 -9.47 -28.27 -4.69
N GLU A 280 -10.33 -27.84 -3.77
CA GLU A 280 -11.36 -28.66 -3.13
C GLU A 280 -12.66 -27.87 -3.00
N PHE A 281 -13.79 -28.58 -2.96
CA PHE A 281 -15.12 -27.97 -2.82
C PHE A 281 -15.99 -28.82 -1.88
N PRO A 282 -16.70 -28.22 -0.90
CA PRO A 282 -16.71 -26.80 -0.55
C PRO A 282 -15.33 -26.31 -0.06
N ALA A 283 -15.08 -25.00 -0.15
CA ALA A 283 -13.84 -24.40 0.36
C ALA A 283 -13.78 -24.57 1.89
N LYS A 284 -12.58 -24.89 2.40
CA LYS A 284 -12.32 -25.05 3.84
C LYS A 284 -11.49 -23.89 4.37
N SER A 285 -11.77 -23.52 5.61
CA SER A 285 -10.95 -22.58 6.37
C SER A 285 -9.68 -23.26 6.88
N THR A 286 -8.63 -22.46 7.04
CA THR A 286 -7.35 -22.78 7.66
C THR A 286 -7.25 -22.32 9.12
N LEU A 287 -8.28 -21.63 9.63
CA LEU A 287 -8.38 -21.28 11.04
C LEU A 287 -8.40 -22.53 11.93
N ASP A 288 -7.80 -22.46 13.12
CA ASP A 288 -7.77 -23.58 14.06
C ASP A 288 -9.21 -23.95 14.50
N PRO A 289 -9.73 -25.15 14.14
CA PRO A 289 -11.09 -25.54 14.51
C PRO A 289 -11.32 -25.63 16.02
N ARG A 290 -10.26 -25.72 16.84
CA ARG A 290 -10.37 -25.69 18.30
C ARG A 290 -10.69 -24.30 18.83
N GLN A 291 -10.25 -23.27 18.12
CA GLN A 291 -10.48 -21.87 18.50
C GLN A 291 -11.70 -21.28 17.80
N TYR A 292 -11.93 -21.67 16.54
CA TYR A 292 -12.95 -21.07 15.67
C TYR A 292 -14.08 -22.03 15.28
N GLY A 293 -14.03 -23.31 15.61
CA GLY A 293 -15.07 -24.27 15.21
C GLY A 293 -15.12 -24.54 13.69
N ASP A 294 -16.29 -24.93 13.17
CA ASP A 294 -16.47 -25.27 11.76
C ASP A 294 -16.74 -24.04 10.89
N HIS A 295 -15.75 -23.69 10.07
CA HIS A 295 -15.80 -22.63 9.07
C HIS A 295 -15.86 -23.15 7.62
N THR A 296 -16.30 -24.40 7.42
CA THR A 296 -16.55 -24.94 6.08
C THR A 296 -17.56 -24.07 5.34
N SER A 297 -17.21 -23.66 4.13
CA SER A 297 -18.04 -22.79 3.30
C SER A 297 -19.45 -23.36 3.11
N LYS A 298 -20.45 -22.48 3.17
CA LYS A 298 -21.86 -22.79 2.89
C LYS A 298 -22.21 -22.68 1.41
N ILE A 299 -21.25 -22.38 0.54
CA ILE A 299 -21.46 -22.46 -0.91
C ILE A 299 -21.65 -23.94 -1.29
N THR A 300 -22.83 -24.28 -1.81
CA THR A 300 -23.18 -25.62 -2.24
C THR A 300 -23.13 -25.74 -3.76
N GLU A 301 -23.12 -26.97 -4.28
CA GLU A 301 -23.21 -27.21 -5.72
C GLU A 301 -24.51 -26.65 -6.31
N ALA A 302 -25.62 -26.68 -5.56
CA ALA A 302 -26.90 -26.14 -6.01
C ALA A 302 -26.84 -24.63 -6.27
N HIS A 303 -26.07 -23.88 -5.49
CA HIS A 303 -25.90 -22.44 -5.70
C HIS A 303 -25.22 -22.10 -7.04
N ILE A 304 -24.30 -22.95 -7.51
CA ILE A 304 -23.38 -22.58 -8.59
C ILE A 304 -23.63 -23.32 -9.90
N ARG A 305 -24.26 -24.49 -9.87
CA ARG A 305 -24.41 -25.39 -11.04
C ARG A 305 -25.01 -24.68 -12.27
N HIS A 306 -26.01 -23.84 -12.07
CA HIS A 306 -26.71 -23.13 -13.16
C HIS A 306 -25.78 -22.21 -13.96
N ASN A 307 -24.72 -21.70 -13.33
CA ASN A 307 -23.77 -20.79 -13.93
C ASN A 307 -22.43 -21.46 -14.26
N MET A 308 -22.32 -22.78 -14.34
CA MET A 308 -21.06 -23.48 -14.63
C MET A 308 -20.90 -23.95 -16.09
N GLY A 309 -21.73 -23.46 -17.02
CA GLY A 309 -21.64 -23.81 -18.44
C GLY A 309 -21.85 -25.30 -18.69
N GLY A 310 -22.72 -25.95 -17.90
CA GLY A 310 -23.00 -27.39 -17.98
C GLY A 310 -21.96 -28.30 -17.32
N LEU A 311 -20.85 -27.77 -16.78
CA LEU A 311 -19.88 -28.58 -16.05
C LEU A 311 -20.36 -28.89 -14.63
N SER A 312 -20.09 -30.11 -14.17
CA SER A 312 -20.15 -30.44 -12.74
C SER A 312 -18.97 -29.80 -11.99
N VAL A 313 -19.11 -29.64 -10.67
CA VAL A 313 -18.04 -29.11 -9.80
C VAL A 313 -16.76 -29.92 -9.94
N GLN A 314 -16.87 -31.25 -9.92
CA GLN A 314 -15.72 -32.14 -10.07
C GLN A 314 -15.02 -31.99 -11.43
N ASN A 315 -15.79 -31.79 -12.51
CA ASN A 315 -15.19 -31.52 -13.83
C ASN A 315 -14.51 -30.15 -13.86
N ALA A 316 -15.10 -29.13 -13.27
CA ALA A 316 -14.51 -27.80 -13.22
C ALA A 316 -13.23 -27.75 -12.37
N LEU A 317 -13.18 -28.45 -11.23
CA LEU A 317 -11.96 -28.62 -10.42
C LEU A 317 -10.85 -29.33 -11.21
N ARG A 318 -11.17 -30.49 -11.83
CA ARG A 318 -10.21 -31.26 -12.63
C ARG A 318 -9.65 -30.45 -13.81
N ASN A 319 -10.52 -29.67 -14.46
CA ASN A 319 -10.16 -28.81 -15.58
C ASN A 319 -9.56 -27.46 -15.15
N LYS A 320 -9.30 -27.25 -13.85
CA LYS A 320 -8.71 -26.02 -13.29
C LYS A 320 -9.50 -24.75 -13.65
N ARG A 321 -10.83 -24.84 -13.62
CA ARG A 321 -11.75 -23.76 -14.00
C ARG A 321 -12.41 -23.04 -12.82
N LEU A 322 -12.18 -23.48 -11.59
CA LEU A 322 -12.68 -22.81 -10.39
C LEU A 322 -11.56 -22.05 -9.69
N PHE A 323 -11.85 -20.81 -9.34
CA PHE A 323 -10.97 -19.89 -8.65
C PHE A 323 -11.71 -19.27 -7.48
N ILE A 324 -10.96 -18.77 -6.51
CA ILE A 324 -11.50 -18.17 -5.30
C ILE A 324 -10.70 -16.92 -4.91
N LEU A 325 -11.42 -15.86 -4.54
CA LEU A 325 -10.89 -14.76 -3.75
C LEU A 325 -11.37 -15.00 -2.31
N ASP A 326 -10.48 -15.48 -1.45
CA ASP A 326 -10.81 -15.91 -0.09
C ASP A 326 -10.27 -14.91 0.93
N HIS A 327 -11.15 -14.02 1.41
CA HIS A 327 -10.88 -13.09 2.49
C HIS A 327 -11.49 -13.54 3.83
N HIS A 328 -12.07 -14.73 3.89
CA HIS A 328 -12.75 -15.17 5.09
C HIS A 328 -11.78 -15.29 6.26
N ASP A 329 -10.73 -16.08 6.09
CA ASP A 329 -9.74 -16.31 7.16
C ASP A 329 -8.91 -15.07 7.47
N HIS A 330 -8.79 -14.14 6.51
CA HIS A 330 -8.06 -12.89 6.68
C HIS A 330 -8.73 -11.97 7.71
N PHE A 331 -10.06 -11.92 7.73
CA PHE A 331 -10.81 -10.97 8.55
C PHE A 331 -11.56 -11.62 9.71
N MET A 332 -11.97 -12.88 9.59
CA MET A 332 -12.77 -13.57 10.62
C MET A 332 -12.23 -13.41 12.05
N PRO A 333 -10.90 -13.51 12.31
CA PRO A 333 -10.36 -13.33 13.66
C PRO A 333 -10.57 -11.96 14.30
N TYR A 334 -10.88 -10.93 13.51
CA TYR A 334 -10.96 -9.53 13.94
C TYR A 334 -12.37 -8.93 13.83
N LEU A 335 -13.34 -9.69 13.32
CA LEU A 335 -14.65 -9.13 12.96
C LEU A 335 -15.49 -8.74 14.17
N ASP A 336 -15.33 -9.41 15.31
CA ASP A 336 -16.05 -9.02 16.53
C ASP A 336 -15.61 -7.61 16.95
N GLU A 337 -14.31 -7.37 17.07
CA GLU A 337 -13.79 -6.06 17.48
C GLU A 337 -13.98 -4.97 16.41
N ILE A 338 -13.89 -5.32 15.13
CA ILE A 338 -14.08 -4.37 14.04
C ILE A 338 -15.54 -3.90 13.94
N ASN A 339 -16.50 -4.82 14.14
CA ASN A 339 -17.93 -4.50 14.05
C ASN A 339 -18.49 -3.86 15.33
N GLU A 340 -17.73 -3.86 16.43
CA GLU A 340 -18.02 -3.02 17.60
C GLU A 340 -17.69 -1.54 17.37
N LEU A 341 -16.88 -1.22 16.33
CA LEU A 341 -16.59 0.17 15.99
C LEU A 341 -17.81 0.86 15.38
N GLU A 342 -18.03 2.12 15.78
CA GLU A 342 -19.11 2.94 15.26
C GLU A 342 -19.07 3.03 13.74
N GLY A 343 -20.19 2.71 13.08
CA GLY A 343 -20.34 2.79 11.63
C GLY A 343 -19.78 1.61 10.83
N ASN A 344 -19.20 0.60 11.49
CA ASN A 344 -18.68 -0.59 10.82
C ASN A 344 -19.69 -1.75 10.82
N PHE A 345 -19.96 -2.29 9.63
CA PHE A 345 -20.77 -3.50 9.45
C PHE A 345 -20.13 -4.37 8.37
N ILE A 346 -19.13 -5.15 8.75
CA ILE A 346 -18.25 -5.86 7.83
C ILE A 346 -18.45 -7.37 7.92
N TYR A 347 -18.37 -8.02 6.76
CA TYR A 347 -18.38 -9.47 6.62
C TYR A 347 -17.01 -9.97 6.21
N ALA A 348 -16.72 -11.23 6.55
CA ALA A 348 -15.64 -12.01 5.96
C ALA A 348 -16.18 -12.63 4.66
N SER A 349 -15.59 -12.28 3.51
CA SER A 349 -16.10 -12.70 2.21
C SER A 349 -15.31 -13.86 1.58
N ARG A 350 -16.02 -14.74 0.88
CA ARG A 350 -15.45 -15.64 -0.13
C ARG A 350 -16.16 -15.45 -1.46
N THR A 351 -15.40 -15.17 -2.51
CA THR A 351 -15.93 -15.04 -3.87
C THR A 351 -15.48 -16.20 -4.72
N LEU A 352 -16.41 -17.00 -5.22
CA LEU A 352 -16.13 -18.09 -6.14
C LEU A 352 -16.23 -17.60 -7.59
N LEU A 353 -15.23 -17.93 -8.41
CA LEU A 353 -15.09 -17.50 -9.80
C LEU A 353 -14.95 -18.71 -10.72
N PHE A 354 -15.44 -18.60 -11.94
CA PHE A 354 -15.34 -19.63 -12.98
C PHE A 354 -14.65 -19.11 -14.24
N LEU A 355 -13.73 -19.90 -14.78
CA LEU A 355 -13.07 -19.64 -16.04
C LEU A 355 -13.89 -20.18 -17.23
N LYS A 356 -14.44 -19.26 -18.00
CA LYS A 356 -15.18 -19.55 -19.24
C LYS A 356 -14.24 -20.02 -20.36
N ASP A 357 -14.83 -20.61 -21.39
CA ASP A 357 -14.11 -21.05 -22.60
C ASP A 357 -13.51 -19.89 -23.40
N ASP A 358 -14.11 -18.70 -23.30
CA ASP A 358 -13.59 -17.47 -23.90
C ASP A 358 -12.36 -16.90 -23.18
N GLY A 359 -11.92 -17.53 -22.09
CA GLY A 359 -10.75 -17.13 -21.31
C GLY A 359 -11.02 -16.08 -20.24
N THR A 360 -12.25 -15.59 -20.11
CA THR A 360 -12.63 -14.60 -19.08
C THR A 360 -13.18 -15.27 -17.82
N LEU A 361 -13.05 -14.58 -16.68
CA LEU A 361 -13.64 -15.01 -15.42
C LEU A 361 -15.07 -14.50 -15.27
N LYS A 362 -15.89 -15.25 -14.53
CA LYS A 362 -17.20 -14.80 -14.06
C LYS A 362 -17.41 -15.18 -12.59
N PRO A 363 -18.08 -14.35 -11.79
CA PRO A 363 -18.47 -14.71 -10.44
C PRO A 363 -19.59 -15.75 -10.44
N LEU A 364 -19.50 -16.71 -9.54
CA LEU A 364 -20.51 -17.76 -9.33
C LEU A 364 -21.32 -17.54 -8.05
N ALA A 365 -20.65 -17.13 -6.99
CA ALA A 365 -21.26 -16.90 -5.68
C ALA A 365 -20.35 -16.02 -4.81
N ILE A 366 -20.97 -15.29 -3.88
CA ILE A 366 -20.30 -14.60 -2.78
C ILE A 366 -20.90 -15.12 -1.47
N GLU A 367 -20.05 -15.67 -0.62
CA GLU A 367 -20.38 -15.99 0.76
C GLU A 367 -19.99 -14.81 1.64
N LEU A 368 -20.93 -14.33 2.46
CA LEU A 368 -20.69 -13.32 3.49
C LEU A 368 -20.88 -13.97 4.86
N SER A 369 -19.81 -14.00 5.64
CA SER A 369 -19.74 -14.68 6.93
C SER A 369 -19.54 -13.68 8.07
N LEU A 370 -20.21 -13.93 9.18
CA LEU A 370 -19.98 -13.30 10.49
C LEU A 370 -19.52 -14.35 11.50
N PRO A 371 -18.77 -13.94 12.54
CA PRO A 371 -18.63 -14.74 13.75
C PRO A 371 -19.98 -15.20 14.28
N HIS A 372 -20.04 -16.40 14.86
CA HIS A 372 -21.24 -16.86 15.51
C HIS A 372 -21.56 -15.98 16.74
N PRO A 373 -22.82 -15.54 16.95
CA PRO A 373 -23.16 -14.61 18.05
C PRO A 373 -22.87 -15.17 19.45
N ASP A 374 -22.95 -16.49 19.63
CA ASP A 374 -22.56 -17.17 20.89
C ASP A 374 -21.03 -17.39 21.06
N GLY A 375 -20.21 -16.79 20.19
CA GLY A 375 -18.74 -16.86 20.22
C GLY A 375 -18.10 -17.59 19.04
N GLN A 376 -16.92 -17.12 18.63
CA GLN A 376 -16.17 -17.57 17.45
C GLN A 376 -15.93 -19.09 17.41
N GLN A 377 -15.75 -19.75 18.56
CA GLN A 377 -15.55 -21.21 18.65
C GLN A 377 -16.71 -22.05 18.11
N ARG A 378 -17.86 -21.43 17.81
CA ARG A 378 -19.05 -22.07 17.26
C ARG A 378 -19.10 -22.01 15.73
N GLY A 379 -18.07 -21.48 15.07
CA GLY A 379 -18.00 -21.33 13.61
C GLY A 379 -18.50 -19.96 13.14
N ALA A 380 -18.91 -19.92 11.87
CA ALA A 380 -19.46 -18.72 11.25
C ALA A 380 -20.95 -18.87 10.89
N VAL A 381 -21.69 -17.77 11.03
CA VAL A 381 -23.02 -17.62 10.43
C VAL A 381 -22.82 -16.99 9.05
N SER A 382 -23.15 -17.76 8.00
CA SER A 382 -22.85 -17.36 6.62
C SER A 382 -24.11 -17.34 5.76
N LYS A 383 -24.18 -16.37 4.85
CA LYS A 383 -25.18 -16.31 3.78
C LYS A 383 -24.49 -16.34 2.43
N VAL A 384 -25.08 -17.05 1.47
CA VAL A 384 -24.57 -17.15 0.11
C VAL A 384 -25.47 -16.39 -0.84
N TYR A 385 -24.85 -15.53 -1.63
CA TYR A 385 -25.48 -14.72 -2.66
C TYR A 385 -24.98 -15.20 -4.03
N THR A 386 -25.88 -15.23 -5.01
CA THR A 386 -25.58 -15.67 -6.38
C THR A 386 -25.97 -14.57 -7.37
N PRO A 387 -25.36 -14.54 -8.57
CA PRO A 387 -25.66 -13.54 -9.58
C PRO A 387 -27.16 -13.43 -9.89
N ALA A 388 -27.66 -12.19 -9.82
CA ALA A 388 -28.99 -11.80 -10.26
C ALA A 388 -28.90 -10.44 -10.98
N HIS A 389 -29.73 -10.23 -12.00
CA HIS A 389 -29.63 -9.04 -12.87
C HIS A 389 -30.91 -8.18 -12.88
N THR A 390 -31.97 -8.63 -12.21
CA THR A 390 -33.27 -7.95 -12.17
C THR A 390 -33.85 -8.01 -10.77
N GLY A 391 -34.78 -7.11 -10.46
CA GLY A 391 -35.49 -7.12 -9.17
C GLY A 391 -34.59 -6.79 -7.97
N VAL A 392 -35.12 -7.06 -6.78
CA VAL A 392 -34.44 -6.80 -5.50
C VAL A 392 -33.17 -7.64 -5.39
N GLU A 393 -33.20 -8.86 -5.91
CA GLU A 393 -32.10 -9.81 -5.92
C GLU A 393 -30.89 -9.26 -6.67
N GLY A 394 -31.10 -8.51 -7.76
CA GLY A 394 -30.03 -7.83 -8.49
C GLY A 394 -29.33 -6.77 -7.65
N HIS A 395 -30.08 -6.01 -6.85
CA HIS A 395 -29.50 -5.03 -5.91
C HIS A 395 -28.76 -5.70 -4.75
N VAL A 396 -29.32 -6.80 -4.21
CA VAL A 396 -28.67 -7.61 -3.17
C VAL A 396 -27.35 -8.19 -3.68
N TRP A 397 -27.31 -8.66 -4.94
CA TRP A 397 -26.07 -9.14 -5.56
C TRP A 397 -25.01 -8.03 -5.68
N GLN A 398 -25.42 -6.81 -6.07
CA GLN A 398 -24.50 -5.67 -6.12
C GLN A 398 -23.94 -5.33 -4.74
N LEU A 399 -24.75 -5.40 -3.68
CA LEU A 399 -24.27 -5.21 -2.30
C LEU A 399 -23.30 -6.31 -1.87
N ALA A 400 -23.55 -7.57 -2.25
CA ALA A 400 -22.61 -8.66 -1.98
C ALA A 400 -21.25 -8.42 -2.65
N LYS A 401 -21.23 -7.95 -3.91
CA LYS A 401 -20.00 -7.53 -4.59
C LYS A 401 -19.33 -6.35 -3.89
N ALA A 402 -20.10 -5.36 -3.44
CA ALA A 402 -19.56 -4.22 -2.69
C ALA A 402 -18.83 -4.68 -1.41
N TYR A 403 -19.42 -5.59 -0.62
CA TYR A 403 -18.76 -6.16 0.56
C TYR A 403 -17.49 -6.95 0.21
N ALA A 404 -17.51 -7.73 -0.86
CA ALA A 404 -16.31 -8.41 -1.36
C ALA A 404 -15.21 -7.42 -1.77
N CYS A 405 -15.56 -6.33 -2.46
CA CYS A 405 -14.64 -5.26 -2.82
C CYS A 405 -14.11 -4.50 -1.59
N VAL A 406 -14.91 -4.30 -0.54
CA VAL A 406 -14.47 -3.66 0.72
C VAL A 406 -13.39 -4.51 1.39
N ASN A 407 -13.58 -5.82 1.46
CA ASN A 407 -12.56 -6.77 1.95
C ASN A 407 -11.28 -6.72 1.08
N ASP A 408 -11.42 -6.79 -0.24
CA ASP A 408 -10.27 -6.79 -1.15
C ASP A 408 -9.50 -5.46 -1.09
N SER A 409 -10.20 -4.32 -1.01
CA SER A 409 -9.60 -2.98 -0.88
C SER A 409 -8.80 -2.84 0.42
N ALA A 410 -9.34 -3.30 1.55
CA ALA A 410 -8.62 -3.27 2.83
C ALA A 410 -7.37 -4.17 2.80
N TRP A 411 -7.49 -5.38 2.26
CA TRP A 411 -6.36 -6.29 2.12
C TRP A 411 -5.30 -5.75 1.15
N HIS A 412 -5.74 -5.16 0.03
CA HIS A 412 -4.88 -4.49 -0.93
C HIS A 412 -4.06 -3.40 -0.25
N GLN A 413 -4.72 -2.42 0.39
CA GLN A 413 -4.03 -1.27 0.95
C GLN A 413 -3.09 -1.67 2.09
N LEU A 414 -3.52 -2.58 2.96
CA LEU A 414 -2.76 -2.98 4.14
C LEU A 414 -1.65 -4.00 3.84
N ILE A 415 -1.96 -5.02 3.04
CA ILE A 415 -1.10 -6.19 2.88
C ILE A 415 -0.38 -6.17 1.53
N SER A 416 -1.11 -6.20 0.41
CA SER A 416 -0.50 -6.23 -0.93
C SER A 416 0.37 -5.01 -1.19
N HIS A 417 -0.10 -3.84 -0.76
CA HIS A 417 0.55 -2.55 -0.97
C HIS A 417 1.47 -2.20 0.21
N TRP A 418 0.93 -1.88 1.38
CA TRP A 418 1.76 -1.40 2.50
C TRP A 418 2.77 -2.45 2.99
N LEU A 419 2.32 -3.61 3.46
CA LEU A 419 3.24 -4.62 4.02
C LEU A 419 4.22 -5.15 2.97
N ASN A 420 3.71 -5.72 1.89
CA ASN A 420 4.49 -6.49 0.92
C ASN A 420 5.33 -5.64 -0.04
N THR A 421 5.16 -4.32 -0.05
CA THR A 421 6.04 -3.41 -0.79
C THR A 421 6.73 -2.41 0.13
N HIS A 422 6.00 -1.47 0.72
CA HIS A 422 6.57 -0.37 1.51
C HIS A 422 7.33 -0.84 2.74
N ALA A 423 6.71 -1.64 3.62
CA ALA A 423 7.32 -2.01 4.89
C ALA A 423 8.49 -2.99 4.72
N VAL A 424 8.35 -4.00 3.86
CA VAL A 424 9.40 -5.02 3.66
C VAL A 424 10.61 -4.51 2.90
N ILE A 425 10.49 -3.50 2.03
CA ILE A 425 11.63 -3.00 1.24
C ILE A 425 12.54 -2.07 2.08
N GLU A 426 11.98 -1.34 3.03
CA GLU A 426 12.69 -0.35 3.88
C GLU A 426 13.93 -0.93 4.60
N PRO A 427 13.88 -2.13 5.22
CA PRO A 427 15.06 -2.80 5.77
C PRO A 427 16.21 -3.00 4.78
N PHE A 428 15.92 -3.28 3.50
CA PHE A 428 16.94 -3.48 2.47
C PHE A 428 17.61 -2.17 2.07
N VAL A 429 16.86 -1.06 2.03
CA VAL A 429 17.41 0.28 1.80
C VAL A 429 18.41 0.64 2.91
N ILE A 430 18.01 0.42 4.17
CA ILE A 430 18.86 0.68 5.34
C ILE A 430 20.10 -0.24 5.30
N ALA A 431 19.93 -1.54 5.03
CA ALA A 431 21.05 -2.50 4.99
C ALA A 431 22.07 -2.14 3.91
N THR A 432 21.59 -1.80 2.72
CA THR A 432 22.43 -1.46 1.56
C THR A 432 23.30 -0.24 1.87
N ASN A 433 22.70 0.84 2.36
CA ASN A 433 23.44 2.06 2.70
C ASN A 433 24.39 1.87 3.92
N ARG A 434 24.05 0.99 4.87
CA ARG A 434 24.91 0.70 6.04
C ARG A 434 26.12 -0.17 5.75
N GLN A 435 26.02 -1.07 4.76
CA GLN A 435 26.98 -2.17 4.59
C GLN A 435 27.67 -2.19 3.23
N LEU A 436 27.06 -1.62 2.20
CA LEU A 436 27.61 -1.61 0.85
C LEU A 436 27.99 -0.18 0.47
N SER A 437 29.29 0.05 0.28
CA SER A 437 29.79 1.35 -0.21
C SER A 437 29.18 1.69 -1.55
N VAL A 438 29.03 3.00 -1.85
CA VAL A 438 28.52 3.50 -3.14
C VAL A 438 29.28 2.99 -4.37
N VAL A 439 30.54 2.55 -4.21
CA VAL A 439 31.33 1.94 -5.30
C VAL A 439 31.08 0.42 -5.46
N HIS A 440 30.33 -0.20 -4.55
CA HIS A 440 30.07 -1.64 -4.57
C HIS A 440 29.10 -1.99 -5.72
N PRO A 441 29.36 -3.06 -6.50
CA PRO A 441 28.50 -3.41 -7.64
C PRO A 441 27.04 -3.65 -7.23
N VAL A 442 26.80 -4.32 -6.11
CA VAL A 442 25.44 -4.56 -5.60
C VAL A 442 24.78 -3.27 -5.09
N HIS A 443 25.53 -2.32 -4.52
CA HIS A 443 24.96 -1.02 -4.15
C HIS A 443 24.47 -0.30 -5.41
N LYS A 444 25.31 -0.23 -6.46
CA LYS A 444 24.96 0.42 -7.73
C LYS A 444 23.79 -0.26 -8.43
N LEU A 445 23.68 -1.57 -8.31
CA LEU A 445 22.56 -2.34 -8.87
C LEU A 445 21.24 -2.02 -8.14
N LEU A 446 21.26 -1.97 -6.81
CA LEU A 446 20.05 -1.89 -6.00
C LEU A 446 19.57 -0.47 -5.71
N SER A 447 20.48 0.50 -5.55
CA SER A 447 20.11 1.86 -5.11
C SER A 447 19.09 2.58 -6.01
N PRO A 448 19.06 2.39 -7.35
CA PRO A 448 18.01 3.01 -8.17
C PRO A 448 16.59 2.52 -7.80
N HIS A 449 16.46 1.30 -7.27
CA HIS A 449 15.18 0.69 -6.87
C HIS A 449 14.70 1.14 -5.48
N TYR A 450 15.52 1.89 -4.74
CA TYR A 450 15.19 2.39 -3.39
C TYR A 450 14.81 3.86 -3.35
N ARG A 451 14.89 4.52 -4.51
CA ARG A 451 14.61 5.94 -4.63
C ARG A 451 13.25 6.26 -4.01
N ASP A 452 13.23 7.30 -3.19
CA ASP A 452 12.02 7.86 -2.55
C ASP A 452 11.37 6.96 -1.48
N THR A 453 11.82 5.71 -1.30
CA THR A 453 11.22 4.73 -0.37
C THR A 453 11.23 5.18 1.10
N LEU A 454 12.39 5.59 1.64
CA LEU A 454 12.45 5.95 3.06
C LEU A 454 11.60 7.18 3.36
N ASN A 455 11.59 8.16 2.45
CA ASN A 455 10.85 9.39 2.65
C ASN A 455 9.34 9.18 2.52
N ILE A 456 8.86 8.41 1.53
CA ILE A 456 7.41 8.12 1.45
C ILE A 456 6.94 7.32 2.66
N ASN A 457 7.72 6.34 3.12
CA ASN A 457 7.38 5.55 4.30
C ASN A 457 7.35 6.39 5.57
N ALA A 458 8.33 7.30 5.76
CA ALA A 458 8.34 8.20 6.90
C ALA A 458 7.12 9.12 6.89
N LEU A 459 6.75 9.68 5.73
CA LEU A 459 5.53 10.49 5.59
C LEU A 459 4.27 9.66 5.86
N ALA A 460 4.19 8.42 5.37
CA ALA A 460 3.07 7.52 5.66
C ALA A 460 2.93 7.23 7.16
N ARG A 461 4.04 7.01 7.89
CA ARG A 461 4.04 6.91 9.35
C ARG A 461 3.59 8.20 10.03
N GLN A 462 3.83 9.36 9.41
CA GLN A 462 3.44 10.64 9.98
C GLN A 462 1.96 10.98 9.74
N THR A 463 1.36 10.61 8.61
CA THR A 463 0.02 11.12 8.23
C THR A 463 -1.00 10.05 7.84
N LEU A 464 -0.55 8.88 7.37
CA LEU A 464 -1.41 7.87 6.77
C LEU A 464 -1.76 6.77 7.79
N ILE A 465 -0.76 6.05 8.28
CA ILE A 465 -0.92 4.82 9.08
C ILE A 465 -0.74 5.03 10.60
N ASN A 466 -0.66 6.28 11.05
CA ASN A 466 -0.63 6.61 12.47
C ASN A 466 -2.03 6.51 13.11
N ALA A 467 -2.06 6.49 14.44
CA ALA A 467 -3.29 6.57 15.22
C ALA A 467 -4.13 7.79 14.82
N GLY A 468 -5.37 7.57 14.40
CA GLY A 468 -6.27 8.60 13.90
C GLY A 468 -5.82 9.25 12.58
N GLY A 469 -4.88 8.62 11.86
CA GLY A 469 -4.43 9.01 10.52
C GLY A 469 -5.46 8.68 9.44
N VAL A 470 -5.11 8.97 8.19
CA VAL A 470 -6.03 8.82 7.05
C VAL A 470 -6.48 7.37 6.85
N PHE A 471 -5.56 6.40 7.00
CA PHE A 471 -5.87 4.98 6.83
C PHE A 471 -6.92 4.51 7.84
N GLU A 472 -6.70 4.79 9.13
CA GLU A 472 -7.61 4.33 10.18
C GLU A 472 -9.02 4.94 10.09
N ARG A 473 -9.15 6.09 9.42
CA ARG A 473 -10.44 6.78 9.22
C ARG A 473 -11.21 6.31 8.00
N THR A 474 -10.54 5.70 7.02
CA THR A 474 -11.10 5.45 5.69
C THR A 474 -11.14 3.98 5.30
N VAL A 475 -10.42 3.12 6.02
CA VAL A 475 -10.35 1.69 5.77
C VAL A 475 -10.87 0.95 7.00
N PHE A 476 -11.85 0.06 6.81
CA PHE A 476 -12.67 -0.50 7.89
C PHE A 476 -11.90 -1.15 9.07
N PRO A 477 -10.70 -1.76 8.90
CA PRO A 477 -9.98 -2.32 10.05
C PRO A 477 -9.56 -1.25 11.07
N ALA A 478 -9.57 0.03 10.68
CA ALA A 478 -9.34 1.17 11.55
C ALA A 478 -8.09 0.98 12.43
N LYS A 479 -8.25 1.14 13.75
CA LYS A 479 -7.16 1.00 14.74
C LYS A 479 -6.52 -0.40 14.81
N TYR A 480 -7.18 -1.43 14.27
CA TYR A 480 -6.68 -2.81 14.26
C TYR A 480 -5.79 -3.12 13.05
N ALA A 481 -5.83 -2.28 12.01
CA ALA A 481 -5.18 -2.53 10.72
C ALA A 481 -3.71 -2.93 10.84
N LEU A 482 -2.90 -2.13 11.53
CA LEU A 482 -1.45 -2.36 11.56
C LEU A 482 -1.09 -3.59 12.40
N GLY A 483 -1.87 -3.89 13.44
CA GLY A 483 -1.77 -5.15 14.20
C GLY A 483 -2.04 -6.37 13.31
N MET A 484 -3.12 -6.34 12.52
CA MET A 484 -3.43 -7.40 11.55
C MET A 484 -2.28 -7.61 10.55
N SER A 485 -1.65 -6.53 10.08
CA SER A 485 -0.51 -6.66 9.16
C SER A 485 0.70 -7.34 9.82
N ALA A 486 0.89 -7.19 11.13
CA ALA A 486 1.92 -7.91 11.87
C ALA A 486 1.61 -9.40 12.03
N ASP A 487 0.34 -9.76 12.19
CA ASP A 487 -0.08 -11.15 12.20
C ASP A 487 0.12 -11.82 10.84
N VAL A 488 -0.21 -11.14 9.74
CA VAL A 488 0.08 -11.63 8.38
C VAL A 488 1.58 -11.82 8.18
N TYR A 489 2.40 -10.88 8.67
CA TYR A 489 3.85 -10.93 8.56
C TYR A 489 4.48 -12.16 9.24
N LYS A 490 3.83 -12.78 10.24
CA LYS A 490 4.28 -14.05 10.85
C LYS A 490 4.52 -15.16 9.81
N SER A 491 3.75 -15.15 8.73
CA SER A 491 3.81 -16.14 7.65
C SER A 491 4.46 -15.63 6.38
N TRP A 492 4.94 -14.38 6.36
CA TRP A 492 5.55 -13.78 5.18
C TRP A 492 6.88 -14.46 4.86
N ASN A 493 7.09 -14.81 3.59
CA ASN A 493 8.27 -15.50 3.12
C ASN A 493 8.87 -14.80 1.91
N PHE A 494 10.12 -14.33 2.07
CA PHE A 494 10.86 -13.62 1.03
C PHE A 494 10.95 -14.40 -0.29
N ASN A 495 11.17 -15.72 -0.23
CA ASN A 495 11.33 -16.55 -1.42
C ASN A 495 10.03 -16.73 -2.21
N GLU A 496 8.88 -16.51 -1.55
CA GLU A 496 7.57 -16.59 -2.19
C GLU A 496 7.16 -15.27 -2.85
N GLN A 497 7.93 -14.18 -2.67
CA GLN A 497 7.65 -12.89 -3.32
C GLN A 497 8.10 -12.87 -4.78
N ALA A 498 8.92 -13.83 -5.21
CA ALA A 498 9.27 -13.99 -6.60
C ALA A 498 8.02 -14.36 -7.40
N LEU A 499 7.69 -13.58 -8.43
CA LEU A 499 6.47 -13.76 -9.22
C LEU A 499 6.22 -15.21 -9.68
N PRO A 500 7.21 -15.97 -10.18
CA PRO A 500 6.98 -17.39 -10.51
C PRO A 500 6.59 -18.25 -9.30
N ALA A 501 7.21 -18.02 -8.13
CA ALA A 501 6.92 -18.78 -6.92
C ALA A 501 5.53 -18.45 -6.37
N ASP A 502 5.16 -17.16 -6.37
CA ASP A 502 3.81 -16.70 -6.00
C ASP A 502 2.72 -17.32 -6.89
N LEU A 503 2.91 -17.30 -8.21
CA LEU A 503 1.96 -17.89 -9.15
C LEU A 503 1.84 -19.42 -8.97
N VAL A 504 2.95 -20.12 -8.71
CA VAL A 504 2.92 -21.54 -8.37
C VAL A 504 2.14 -21.77 -7.07
N LYS A 505 2.38 -20.97 -6.03
CA LYS A 505 1.70 -21.05 -4.74
C LYS A 505 0.19 -20.85 -4.88
N ARG A 506 -0.25 -19.87 -5.66
CA ARG A 506 -1.68 -19.52 -5.80
C ARG A 506 -2.43 -20.36 -6.84
N CYS A 507 -1.78 -20.74 -7.94
CA CYS A 507 -2.46 -21.37 -9.08
C CYS A 507 -2.03 -22.83 -9.31
N GLY A 508 -0.96 -23.30 -8.66
CA GLY A 508 -0.38 -24.63 -8.87
C GLY A 508 0.17 -24.83 -10.30
N CYS A 509 0.61 -23.74 -10.93
CA CYS A 509 1.12 -23.76 -12.32
C CYS A 509 2.65 -23.66 -12.33
N ALA A 510 3.33 -24.81 -12.34
CA ALA A 510 4.72 -24.90 -12.78
C ALA A 510 4.72 -25.27 -14.28
N GLY A 511 5.02 -24.31 -15.16
CA GLY A 511 5.19 -24.55 -16.61
C GLY A 511 4.21 -23.79 -17.52
N PRO A 512 4.46 -23.80 -18.86
CA PRO A 512 3.70 -23.05 -19.86
C PRO A 512 2.39 -23.79 -20.20
N VAL A 513 1.55 -24.02 -19.20
CA VAL A 513 0.14 -24.30 -19.43
C VAL A 513 -0.49 -22.92 -19.57
N LYS A 514 -1.22 -22.59 -20.64
CA LYS A 514 -1.98 -21.31 -20.74
C LYS A 514 -3.14 -21.33 -19.74
N PRO A 515 -3.10 -20.66 -18.55
CA PRO A 515 -4.16 -20.83 -17.57
C PRO A 515 -4.68 -19.45 -17.18
N ILE A 516 -5.76 -19.00 -17.82
CA ILE A 516 -6.26 -17.62 -17.75
C ILE A 516 -5.34 -16.64 -18.50
N TRP A 517 -5.92 -15.80 -19.36
CA TRP A 517 -5.25 -14.56 -19.75
C TRP A 517 -5.16 -13.69 -18.49
N CYS A 518 -3.97 -13.59 -17.92
CA CYS A 518 -3.70 -12.83 -16.71
C CYS A 518 -2.69 -11.74 -17.06
N PRO A 519 -3.14 -10.54 -17.46
CA PRO A 519 -2.27 -9.47 -17.94
C PRO A 519 -1.12 -9.16 -16.99
N THR A 520 -1.40 -9.17 -15.69
CA THR A 520 -0.40 -8.91 -14.65
C THR A 520 0.71 -9.97 -14.65
N ALA A 521 0.35 -11.25 -14.73
CA ALA A 521 1.34 -12.33 -14.80
C ALA A 521 2.07 -12.34 -16.15
N ASP A 522 1.33 -12.18 -17.25
CA ASP A 522 1.85 -12.23 -18.61
C ASP A 522 2.80 -11.05 -18.92
N GLN A 523 2.54 -9.88 -18.35
CA GLN A 523 3.43 -8.70 -18.45
C GLN A 523 4.54 -8.72 -17.37
N GLY A 524 4.26 -9.27 -16.19
CA GLY A 524 5.22 -9.33 -15.09
C GLY A 524 6.33 -10.35 -15.30
N LEU A 525 6.03 -11.53 -15.85
CA LEU A 525 7.03 -12.59 -16.06
C LEU A 525 8.18 -12.17 -16.99
N PRO A 526 7.95 -11.46 -18.11
CA PRO A 526 9.01 -10.86 -18.90
C PRO A 526 9.86 -9.83 -18.15
N LEU A 527 9.28 -9.06 -17.22
CA LEU A 527 10.02 -8.08 -16.41
C LEU A 527 10.91 -8.73 -15.34
N CYS A 528 10.61 -9.97 -14.94
CA CYS A 528 11.42 -10.73 -13.98
C CYS A 528 12.60 -11.49 -14.61
N ARG A 529 12.66 -11.61 -15.94
CA ARG A 529 13.75 -12.25 -16.69
C ARG A 529 14.82 -11.24 -17.04
#